data_AF-A0A952NDU7-F1
#
_entry.id   AF-A0A952NDU7-F1
#
_cell.length_a   1.000
_cell.length_b   1.000
_cell.length_c   1.000
_cell.angle_alpha   90.00
_cell.angle_beta   90.00
_cell.angle_gamma   90.00
#
_symmetry.space_group_name_H-M   'P 1'
#
loop_
_entity.id
_entity.type
_entity.pdbx_description
1 polymer ?
#
loop_
_entity_poly.entity_id
_entity_poly.type
_entity_poly.pdbx_seq_one_letter_code
_entity_poly.pdbx_strand_id
1 'polypeptide(L)'
;MENFKAAPRALFTLIFLLVLSSPLEARDTPKYERCLNREGGEWNYGRGPEVCTASVHGEDSFIKTQMNVIVFGDAKARETERKRYATEMNALLREAARVYMKKRKPNVSEAELANWTLGVLATAAHESRWSHYRTTSDGRLKMMRGDFGHGHGLMQIDDRAHYPAIQQGIAWNLATNVTYAMDIYYAAWQLAPSASCVGNATNWIPRIRAAWSVYNGGGGKTKLCRWTKPNDPWAKNDKNFLSILTGRAWQKLVTDAGKQTDVPVACLMEKRENCAGTTPPSEKPENLLEGRFYRLSDAFCLAKNGQLHCLDDERDRQCLKDIGPVTAGNAIELTKDKAARYVRHDEDRHLLCASYDRSLLAVGEGFELRKNINLRVTPGGGLLATLPAGSRWQVRDFELRNDSKDRYYRVQSGEVEGYLYVGDADSASQWAVPVDAKLAQPTSLARVGENVLVNNAAGINLRAAPGGTLLTAVPKGQTVKVLEVTARTTNNKIYYKVQYGSRTGYIHAGSILPADTLPDWAEPKR
;
A
#
# COMPACT_ATOMS: atom_id res chain seq x y z
N MET A 1 -31.52 75.08 13.19
CA MET A 1 -31.83 74.61 14.54
C MET A 1 -32.65 73.34 14.42
N GLU A 2 -32.05 72.25 14.88
CA GLU A 2 -32.59 70.95 15.28
C GLU A 2 -33.82 70.36 14.58
N ASN A 3 -33.62 69.22 13.91
CA ASN A 3 -34.64 68.20 13.70
C ASN A 3 -34.05 66.83 14.09
N PHE A 4 -34.32 66.40 15.32
CA PHE A 4 -34.01 65.05 15.81
C PHE A 4 -35.06 64.06 15.31
N LYS A 5 -34.62 63.03 14.58
CA LYS A 5 -35.44 61.87 14.17
C LYS A 5 -35.49 60.84 15.29
N ALA A 6 -36.70 60.37 15.60
CA ALA A 6 -37.00 59.30 16.54
C ALA A 6 -36.57 57.92 16.01
N ALA A 7 -36.10 57.07 16.92
CA ALA A 7 -35.75 55.66 16.68
C ALA A 7 -36.98 54.74 16.82
N PRO A 8 -37.08 53.63 16.06
CA PRO A 8 -38.02 52.56 16.34
C PRO A 8 -37.37 51.42 17.15
N ARG A 9 -38.18 50.87 18.07
CA ARG A 9 -37.91 49.72 18.93
C ARG A 9 -37.73 48.44 18.11
N ALA A 10 -36.64 47.71 18.34
CA ALA A 10 -36.43 46.36 17.80
C ALA A 10 -37.20 45.33 18.64
N LEU A 11 -38.11 44.61 18.00
CA LEU A 11 -38.86 43.49 18.57
C LEU A 11 -38.10 42.19 18.28
N PHE A 12 -37.70 41.49 19.35
CA PHE A 12 -37.07 40.18 19.33
C PHE A 12 -38.02 39.13 18.71
N THR A 13 -37.60 38.44 17.65
CA THR A 13 -38.22 37.17 17.21
C THR A 13 -37.15 36.09 17.19
N LEU A 14 -37.19 35.22 18.19
CA LEU A 14 -36.30 34.07 18.33
C LEU A 14 -36.88 32.92 17.50
N ILE A 15 -36.34 32.67 16.31
CA ILE A 15 -36.71 31.50 15.49
C ILE A 15 -36.00 30.28 16.08
N PHE A 16 -36.76 29.39 16.73
CA PHE A 16 -36.31 28.06 17.13
C PHE A 16 -36.21 27.18 15.88
N LEU A 17 -35.02 27.07 15.30
CA LEU A 17 -34.68 26.03 14.32
C LEU A 17 -34.54 24.69 15.05
N LEU A 18 -35.62 23.92 15.09
CA LEU A 18 -35.60 22.49 15.39
C LEU A 18 -34.85 21.77 14.27
N VAL A 19 -33.54 21.60 14.45
CA VAL A 19 -32.73 20.66 13.65
C VAL A 19 -33.09 19.25 14.13
N LEU A 20 -34.12 18.67 13.53
CA LEU A 20 -34.34 17.22 13.54
C LEU A 20 -33.11 16.60 12.87
N SER A 21 -32.22 16.05 13.68
CA SER A 21 -31.11 15.24 13.19
C SER A 21 -31.69 13.94 12.68
N SER A 22 -31.87 13.83 11.36
CA SER A 22 -32.10 12.54 10.72
C SER A 22 -30.93 11.63 11.10
N PRO A 23 -31.17 10.38 11.53
CA PRO A 23 -30.09 9.42 11.64
C PRO A 23 -29.51 9.25 10.24
N LEU A 24 -28.22 9.56 10.05
CA LEU A 24 -27.51 9.18 8.84
C LEU A 24 -27.70 7.68 8.65
N GLU A 25 -28.47 7.33 7.63
CA GLU A 25 -28.80 5.96 7.29
C GLU A 25 -27.51 5.19 6.98
N ALA A 26 -27.35 4.04 7.61
CA ALA A 26 -26.29 3.07 7.37
C ALA A 26 -26.40 2.37 5.99
N ARG A 27 -27.01 3.02 4.98
CA ARG A 27 -27.34 2.45 3.66
C ARG A 27 -26.55 3.01 2.48
N ASP A 28 -25.89 4.17 2.63
CA ASP A 28 -25.09 4.79 1.56
C ASP A 28 -23.60 4.47 1.68
N THR A 29 -23.26 3.20 1.62
CA THR A 29 -21.86 2.79 1.54
C THR A 29 -21.51 2.32 0.14
N PRO A 30 -20.63 3.06 -0.56
CA PRO A 30 -20.23 2.70 -1.91
C PRO A 30 -19.62 1.30 -1.86
N LYS A 31 -20.27 0.32 -2.52
CA LYS A 31 -19.75 -1.01 -2.87
C LYS A 31 -20.02 -2.17 -1.89
N TYR A 32 -21.11 -2.16 -1.11
CA TYR A 32 -21.62 -3.38 -0.44
C TYR A 32 -21.73 -4.58 -1.39
N GLU A 33 -22.10 -4.32 -2.65
CA GLU A 33 -22.21 -5.28 -3.75
C GLU A 33 -20.92 -6.05 -4.10
N ARG A 34 -19.76 -5.64 -3.57
CA ARG A 34 -18.47 -6.30 -3.88
C ARG A 34 -18.20 -7.57 -3.06
N CYS A 35 -19.09 -7.99 -2.17
CA CYS A 35 -18.93 -9.25 -1.42
C CYS A 35 -19.38 -10.48 -2.25
N LEU A 36 -18.58 -10.87 -3.25
CA LEU A 36 -18.88 -12.04 -4.09
C LEU A 36 -18.60 -13.35 -3.35
N ASN A 37 -19.44 -14.37 -3.58
CA ASN A 37 -19.35 -15.72 -2.98
C ASN A 37 -19.27 -15.70 -1.45
N ARG A 38 -20.14 -14.91 -0.82
CA ARG A 38 -20.21 -14.71 0.63
C ARG A 38 -20.35 -16.03 1.37
N GLU A 39 -19.61 -16.17 2.47
CA GLU A 39 -19.67 -17.36 3.33
C GLU A 39 -19.61 -16.98 4.81
N GLY A 40 -20.48 -17.60 5.61
CA GLY A 40 -20.58 -17.35 7.04
C GLY A 40 -19.40 -17.87 7.86
N GLY A 41 -19.43 -17.57 9.16
CA GLY A 41 -18.47 -18.05 10.15
C GLY A 41 -19.11 -18.48 11.45
N GLU A 42 -18.28 -18.79 12.45
CA GLU A 42 -18.69 -19.35 13.75
C GLU A 42 -18.52 -18.36 14.91
N TRP A 43 -18.09 -17.13 14.64
CA TRP A 43 -17.68 -16.17 15.67
C TRP A 43 -16.63 -16.75 16.64
N ASN A 44 -15.69 -17.52 16.08
CA ASN A 44 -14.58 -18.15 16.81
C ASN A 44 -13.24 -17.83 16.15
N TYR A 45 -12.12 -18.14 16.80
CA TYR A 45 -10.79 -17.78 16.33
C TYR A 45 -10.49 -18.35 14.94
N GLY A 46 -10.09 -17.47 14.02
CA GLY A 46 -9.85 -17.77 12.61
C GLY A 46 -11.09 -17.95 11.75
N ARG A 47 -12.28 -17.95 12.37
CA ARG A 47 -13.57 -18.13 11.71
C ARG A 47 -14.64 -17.20 12.30
N GLY A 48 -14.28 -15.92 12.40
CA GLY A 48 -15.13 -14.76 12.70
C GLY A 48 -16.17 -14.55 11.60
N PRO A 49 -16.82 -13.38 11.51
CA PRO A 49 -18.00 -13.20 10.66
C PRO A 49 -17.67 -13.35 9.16
N GLU A 50 -18.57 -12.83 8.33
CA GLU A 50 -18.67 -13.24 6.95
C GLU A 50 -17.44 -12.87 6.12
N VAL A 51 -17.08 -13.77 5.19
CA VAL A 51 -15.96 -13.61 4.28
C VAL A 51 -16.44 -13.55 2.83
N CYS A 52 -15.70 -12.80 2.02
CA CYS A 52 -15.99 -12.55 0.60
C CYS A 52 -14.78 -12.93 -0.25
N THR A 53 -14.98 -13.16 -1.55
CA THR A 53 -13.88 -13.46 -2.49
C THR A 53 -12.76 -12.42 -2.40
N ALA A 54 -11.54 -12.86 -2.05
CA ALA A 54 -10.41 -11.96 -1.82
C ALA A 54 -9.94 -11.28 -3.11
N SER A 55 -10.02 -11.97 -4.25
CA SER A 55 -9.52 -11.51 -5.54
C SER A 55 -10.15 -10.20 -6.07
N VAL A 56 -11.34 -9.85 -5.54
CA VAL A 56 -12.05 -8.59 -5.80
C VAL A 56 -11.35 -7.40 -5.15
N HIS A 57 -10.60 -7.65 -4.06
CA HIS A 57 -9.99 -6.63 -3.21
C HIS A 57 -8.47 -6.62 -3.29
N GLY A 58 -7.84 -7.79 -3.43
CA GLY A 58 -6.40 -7.95 -3.59
C GLY A 58 -6.09 -9.13 -4.52
N GLU A 59 -4.83 -9.49 -4.68
CA GLU A 59 -4.44 -10.63 -5.51
C GLU A 59 -4.25 -11.90 -4.68
N ASP A 60 -4.88 -13.00 -5.12
CA ASP A 60 -4.77 -14.29 -4.44
C ASP A 60 -3.33 -14.80 -4.37
N SER A 61 -2.54 -14.59 -5.43
CA SER A 61 -1.13 -14.99 -5.50
C SER A 61 -0.31 -14.32 -4.39
N PHE A 62 -0.54 -13.03 -4.16
CA PHE A 62 0.10 -12.28 -3.09
C PHE A 62 -0.25 -12.84 -1.72
N ILE A 63 -1.54 -13.09 -1.44
CA ILE A 63 -1.94 -13.62 -0.12
C ILE A 63 -1.34 -15.03 0.06
N LYS A 64 -1.34 -15.86 -0.99
CA LYS A 64 -0.76 -17.21 -0.97
C LYS A 64 0.77 -17.24 -0.84
N THR A 65 1.47 -16.17 -1.20
CA THR A 65 2.93 -16.09 -1.09
C THR A 65 3.37 -15.36 0.18
N GLN A 66 2.78 -14.20 0.48
CA GLN A 66 3.20 -13.32 1.57
C GLN A 66 2.47 -13.56 2.89
N MET A 67 1.31 -14.21 2.86
CA MET A 67 0.39 -14.31 4.01
C MET A 67 -0.19 -15.71 4.22
N ASN A 68 0.34 -16.75 3.57
CA ASN A 68 -0.26 -18.09 3.63
C ASN A 68 -0.38 -18.66 5.05
N VAL A 69 0.58 -18.37 5.92
CA VAL A 69 0.61 -18.83 7.31
C VAL A 69 -0.57 -18.27 8.11
N ILE A 70 -1.14 -17.14 7.71
CA ILE A 70 -2.32 -16.54 8.34
C ILE A 70 -3.61 -16.76 7.52
N VAL A 71 -3.65 -17.74 6.62
CA VAL A 71 -4.88 -18.18 5.96
C VAL A 71 -5.46 -19.37 6.73
N PHE A 72 -6.70 -19.24 7.20
CA PHE A 72 -7.41 -20.34 7.88
C PHE A 72 -7.98 -21.31 6.83
N GLY A 73 -7.66 -22.60 6.93
CA GLY A 73 -8.15 -23.63 6.02
C GLY A 73 -9.41 -24.32 6.53
N ASP A 74 -10.58 -24.08 5.91
CA ASP A 74 -11.83 -24.72 6.33
C ASP A 74 -11.88 -26.24 6.07
N ALA A 75 -11.06 -26.74 5.15
CA ALA A 75 -10.95 -28.18 4.87
C ALA A 75 -10.15 -28.95 5.94
N LYS A 76 -9.49 -28.26 6.88
CA LYS A 76 -8.66 -28.88 7.92
C LYS A 76 -9.48 -29.16 9.18
N ALA A 77 -9.00 -30.11 10.00
CA ALA A 77 -9.59 -30.39 11.31
C ALA A 77 -9.63 -29.11 12.18
N ARG A 78 -10.83 -28.72 12.62
CA ARG A 78 -11.11 -27.39 13.19
C ARG A 78 -10.24 -27.04 14.39
N GLU A 79 -10.03 -27.97 15.31
CA GLU A 79 -9.26 -27.72 16.54
C GLU A 79 -7.77 -27.48 16.22
N THR A 80 -7.17 -28.39 15.46
CA THR A 80 -5.77 -28.31 15.04
C THR A 80 -5.50 -27.04 14.23
N GLU A 81 -6.38 -26.73 13.27
CA GLU A 81 -6.23 -25.54 12.44
C GLU A 81 -6.37 -24.25 13.25
N ARG A 82 -7.27 -24.22 14.24
CA ARG A 82 -7.44 -23.06 15.11
C ARG A 82 -6.20 -22.80 15.97
N LYS A 83 -5.56 -23.84 16.50
CA LYS A 83 -4.31 -23.71 17.27
C LYS A 83 -3.16 -23.19 16.40
N ARG A 84 -2.99 -23.76 15.21
CA ARG A 84 -2.01 -23.31 14.21
C ARG A 84 -2.25 -21.83 13.86
N TYR A 85 -3.46 -21.52 13.38
CA TYR A 85 -3.83 -20.16 12.97
C TYR A 85 -3.68 -19.14 14.10
N ALA A 86 -4.12 -19.46 15.32
CA ALA A 86 -3.99 -18.54 16.45
C ALA A 86 -2.52 -18.30 16.83
N THR A 87 -1.65 -19.29 16.69
CA THR A 87 -0.20 -19.14 16.92
C THR A 87 0.42 -18.20 15.89
N GLU A 88 0.13 -18.40 14.60
CA GLU A 88 0.61 -17.53 13.51
C GLU A 88 0.09 -16.10 13.64
N MET A 89 -1.21 -15.95 13.92
CA MET A 89 -1.84 -14.63 14.04
C MET A 89 -1.39 -13.90 15.30
N ASN A 90 -1.14 -14.62 16.40
CA ASN A 90 -0.50 -14.04 17.58
C ASN A 90 0.89 -13.50 17.25
N ALA A 91 1.73 -14.27 16.55
CA ALA A 91 3.06 -13.82 16.14
C ALA A 91 2.99 -12.55 15.28
N LEU A 92 2.10 -12.52 14.27
CA LEU A 92 1.89 -11.36 13.40
C LEU A 92 1.44 -10.12 14.17
N LEU A 93 0.37 -10.23 14.97
CA LEU A 93 -0.20 -9.08 15.68
C LEU A 93 0.76 -8.52 16.72
N ARG A 94 1.52 -9.40 17.38
CA ARG A 94 2.52 -9.02 18.36
C ARG A 94 3.67 -8.26 17.70
N GLU A 95 4.14 -8.71 16.54
CA GLU A 95 5.16 -7.99 15.77
C GLU A 95 4.63 -6.66 15.24
N ALA A 96 3.41 -6.64 14.67
CA ALA A 96 2.79 -5.41 14.16
C ALA A 96 2.66 -4.34 15.26
N ALA A 97 2.18 -4.72 16.44
CA ALA A 97 2.08 -3.82 17.59
C ALA A 97 3.45 -3.27 18.01
N ARG A 98 4.49 -4.12 18.01
CA ARG A 98 5.84 -3.72 18.41
C ARG A 98 6.49 -2.78 17.41
N VAL A 99 6.47 -3.12 16.12
CA VAL A 99 6.98 -2.28 15.03
C VAL A 99 6.28 -0.93 15.06
N TYR A 100 4.95 -0.92 15.16
CA TYR A 100 4.16 0.30 15.23
C TYR A 100 4.61 1.21 16.38
N MET A 101 4.64 0.67 17.60
CA MET A 101 4.94 1.46 18.79
C MET A 101 6.39 1.98 18.76
N LYS A 102 7.37 1.16 18.36
CA LYS A 102 8.76 1.60 18.26
C LYS A 102 8.95 2.68 17.19
N LYS A 103 8.19 2.63 16.10
CA LYS A 103 8.21 3.69 15.08
C LYS A 103 7.63 5.00 15.61
N ARG A 104 6.52 4.96 16.35
CA ARG A 104 5.85 6.15 16.92
C ARG A 104 6.53 6.71 18.16
N LYS A 105 7.15 5.85 18.97
CA LYS A 105 7.83 6.17 20.22
C LYS A 105 9.12 5.33 20.33
N PRO A 106 10.23 5.77 19.70
CA PRO A 106 11.49 5.01 19.69
C PRO A 106 12.04 4.66 21.08
N ASN A 107 11.80 5.53 22.06
CA ASN A 107 12.23 5.36 23.45
C ASN A 107 11.14 4.78 24.37
N VAL A 108 10.20 4.00 23.83
CA VAL A 108 9.16 3.32 24.62
C VAL A 108 9.79 2.34 25.63
N SER A 109 9.29 2.31 26.87
CA SER A 109 9.76 1.34 27.86
C SER A 109 9.22 -0.06 27.55
N GLU A 110 9.93 -1.12 27.95
CA GLU A 110 9.46 -2.50 27.74
C GLU A 110 8.11 -2.77 28.42
N ALA A 111 7.85 -2.16 29.58
CA ALA A 111 6.57 -2.27 30.27
C ALA A 111 5.42 -1.64 29.47
N GLU A 112 5.63 -0.45 28.89
CA GLU A 112 4.62 0.20 28.04
C GLU A 112 4.42 -0.59 26.74
N LEU A 113 5.49 -1.07 26.14
CA LEU A 113 5.45 -1.88 24.92
C LEU A 113 4.69 -3.18 25.11
N ALA A 114 4.90 -3.89 26.23
CA ALA A 114 4.19 -5.11 26.57
C ALA A 114 2.69 -4.87 26.76
N ASN A 115 2.31 -3.80 27.46
CA ASN A 115 0.91 -3.48 27.72
C ASN A 115 0.19 -2.88 26.50
N TRP A 116 0.88 -2.12 25.67
CA TRP A 116 0.41 -1.73 24.34
C TRP A 116 0.08 -2.97 23.50
N THR A 117 1.03 -3.91 23.42
CA THR A 117 0.88 -5.15 22.67
C THR A 117 -0.30 -5.97 23.19
N LEU A 118 -0.44 -6.09 24.52
CA LEU A 118 -1.61 -6.74 25.13
C LEU A 118 -2.92 -6.05 24.74
N GLY A 119 -2.96 -4.71 24.76
CA GLY A 119 -4.12 -3.95 24.33
C GLY A 119 -4.51 -4.23 22.89
N VAL A 120 -3.54 -4.21 21.96
CA VAL A 120 -3.77 -4.52 20.54
C VAL A 120 -4.31 -5.95 20.35
N LEU A 121 -3.70 -6.94 21.02
CA LEU A 121 -4.16 -8.33 20.95
C LEU A 121 -5.59 -8.50 21.47
N ALA A 122 -5.93 -7.84 22.58
CA ALA A 122 -7.27 -7.87 23.17
C ALA A 122 -8.31 -7.20 22.28
N THR A 123 -7.98 -6.03 21.69
CA THR A 123 -8.81 -5.32 20.71
C THR A 123 -9.12 -6.20 19.51
N ALA A 124 -8.07 -6.76 18.88
CA ALA A 124 -8.23 -7.67 17.74
C ALA A 124 -9.07 -8.93 18.09
N ALA A 125 -8.86 -9.47 19.30
CA ALA A 125 -9.60 -10.64 19.78
C ALA A 125 -11.08 -10.31 20.01
N HIS A 126 -11.39 -9.14 20.54
CA HIS A 126 -12.75 -8.71 20.81
C HIS A 126 -13.56 -8.52 19.52
N GLU A 127 -12.98 -7.86 18.52
CA GLU A 127 -13.72 -7.45 17.32
C GLU A 127 -13.95 -8.59 16.33
N SER A 128 -12.99 -9.49 16.21
CA SER A 128 -12.96 -10.42 15.07
C SER A 128 -12.51 -11.83 15.42
N ARG A 129 -12.17 -12.08 16.69
CA ARG A 129 -11.48 -13.31 17.10
C ARG A 129 -10.25 -13.58 16.22
N TRP A 130 -9.51 -12.52 15.87
CA TRP A 130 -8.33 -12.59 14.99
C TRP A 130 -8.56 -13.18 13.61
N SER A 131 -9.80 -13.17 13.11
CA SER A 131 -10.12 -13.76 11.80
C SER A 131 -9.76 -12.79 10.68
N HIS A 132 -9.40 -13.27 9.49
CA HIS A 132 -9.30 -12.41 8.32
C HIS A 132 -9.36 -13.20 7.01
N TYR A 133 -8.31 -13.95 6.67
CA TYR A 133 -8.26 -14.75 5.44
C TYR A 133 -8.67 -16.19 5.69
N ARG A 134 -9.43 -16.75 4.75
CA ARG A 134 -9.92 -18.14 4.78
C ARG A 134 -9.84 -18.77 3.41
N THR A 135 -9.32 -19.99 3.32
CA THR A 135 -9.61 -20.87 2.19
C THR A 135 -10.87 -21.64 2.56
N THR A 136 -11.96 -21.32 1.89
CA THR A 136 -13.29 -21.85 2.22
C THR A 136 -13.59 -23.18 1.56
N SER A 137 -14.73 -23.76 1.92
CA SER A 137 -15.19 -25.06 1.43
C SER A 137 -15.32 -25.15 -0.10
N ASP A 138 -15.57 -24.01 -0.77
CA ASP A 138 -15.59 -23.89 -2.24
C ASP A 138 -14.20 -23.77 -2.89
N GLY A 139 -13.13 -23.92 -2.11
CA GLY A 139 -11.74 -23.84 -2.56
C GLY A 139 -11.23 -22.43 -2.84
N ARG A 140 -12.08 -21.40 -2.71
CA ARG A 140 -11.68 -20.01 -2.96
C ARG A 140 -10.97 -19.41 -1.77
N LEU A 141 -10.04 -18.50 -2.05
CA LEU A 141 -9.50 -17.61 -1.04
C LEU A 141 -10.50 -16.48 -0.80
N LYS A 142 -10.90 -16.33 0.45
CA LYS A 142 -11.84 -15.31 0.92
C LYS A 142 -11.22 -14.50 2.04
N MET A 143 -11.72 -13.28 2.20
CA MET A 143 -11.28 -12.33 3.23
C MET A 143 -12.47 -11.71 3.94
N MET A 144 -12.28 -11.37 5.21
CA MET A 144 -13.31 -10.73 6.02
C MET A 144 -13.53 -9.27 5.60
N ARG A 145 -14.80 -8.88 5.48
CA ARG A 145 -15.24 -7.51 5.16
C ARG A 145 -16.09 -6.87 6.26
N GLY A 146 -16.54 -7.65 7.25
CA GLY A 146 -17.44 -7.22 8.33
C GLY A 146 -18.91 -7.54 8.06
N ASP A 147 -19.79 -7.23 9.02
CA ASP A 147 -21.14 -7.80 9.11
C ASP A 147 -22.13 -7.26 8.06
N PHE A 148 -21.95 -6.00 7.64
CA PHE A 148 -22.79 -5.32 6.64
C PHE A 148 -21.95 -4.73 5.50
N GLY A 149 -20.86 -5.40 5.11
CA GLY A 149 -19.91 -4.87 4.13
C GLY A 149 -18.95 -3.81 4.68
N HIS A 150 -19.15 -3.39 5.94
CA HIS A 150 -18.27 -2.55 6.75
C HIS A 150 -17.60 -3.35 7.85
N GLY A 151 -16.28 -3.23 7.93
CA GLY A 151 -15.51 -3.56 9.11
C GLY A 151 -15.80 -2.60 10.25
N HIS A 152 -15.59 -3.05 11.47
CA HIS A 152 -15.70 -2.23 12.69
C HIS A 152 -14.47 -2.42 13.60
N GLY A 153 -13.36 -2.93 13.07
CA GLY A 153 -12.24 -3.34 13.90
C GLY A 153 -10.90 -3.46 13.19
N LEU A 154 -9.88 -3.70 14.00
CA LEU A 154 -8.45 -3.79 13.71
C LEU A 154 -8.09 -4.82 12.63
N MET A 155 -8.94 -5.82 12.45
CA MET A 155 -8.78 -6.91 11.48
C MET A 155 -9.75 -6.80 10.30
N GLN A 156 -10.50 -5.70 10.17
CA GLN A 156 -11.56 -5.56 9.17
C GLN A 156 -11.38 -4.28 8.35
N ILE A 157 -11.93 -4.28 7.13
CA ILE A 157 -11.96 -3.10 6.27
C ILE A 157 -13.21 -2.28 6.60
N ASP A 158 -13.10 -1.22 7.39
CA ASP A 158 -14.20 -0.26 7.57
C ASP A 158 -14.19 0.79 6.46
N ASP A 159 -14.96 0.62 5.40
CA ASP A 159 -15.05 1.56 4.27
C ASP A 159 -15.61 2.95 4.60
N ARG A 160 -16.21 3.17 5.77
CA ARG A 160 -16.59 4.53 6.22
C ARG A 160 -15.38 5.30 6.76
N ALA A 161 -14.46 4.61 7.44
CA ALA A 161 -13.26 5.20 8.02
C ALA A 161 -12.04 5.09 7.08
N HIS A 162 -11.99 4.04 6.26
CA HIS A 162 -10.85 3.68 5.40
C HIS A 162 -11.07 3.99 3.92
N TYR A 163 -12.02 4.86 3.58
CA TYR A 163 -12.32 5.23 2.19
C TYR A 163 -11.05 5.62 1.38
N PRO A 164 -10.10 6.42 1.91
CA PRO A 164 -8.86 6.72 1.17
C PRO A 164 -8.03 5.48 0.86
N ALA A 165 -7.89 4.54 1.80
CA ALA A 165 -7.12 3.31 1.60
C ALA A 165 -7.79 2.35 0.62
N ILE A 166 -9.13 2.34 0.56
CA ILE A 166 -9.91 1.56 -0.41
C ILE A 166 -9.77 2.15 -1.81
N GLN A 167 -9.86 3.46 -1.93
CA GLN A 167 -9.65 4.15 -3.21
C GLN A 167 -8.20 4.01 -3.70
N GLN A 168 -7.24 3.99 -2.79
CA GLN A 168 -5.84 3.66 -3.07
C GLN A 168 -5.61 2.16 -3.35
N GLY A 169 -6.62 1.31 -3.19
CA GLY A 169 -6.54 -0.13 -3.47
C GLY A 169 -5.58 -0.91 -2.57
N ILE A 170 -5.21 -0.36 -1.41
CA ILE A 170 -4.30 -0.97 -0.43
C ILE A 170 -5.00 -1.53 0.81
N ALA A 171 -6.30 -1.25 0.97
CA ALA A 171 -7.09 -1.67 2.13
C ALA A 171 -7.33 -3.19 2.24
N TRP A 172 -6.94 -3.99 1.25
CA TRP A 172 -7.15 -5.43 1.31
C TRP A 172 -6.08 -6.14 2.16
N ASN A 173 -4.90 -5.55 2.27
CA ASN A 173 -3.76 -6.09 3.00
C ASN A 173 -3.98 -5.97 4.52
N LEU A 174 -3.97 -7.11 5.22
CA LEU A 174 -4.16 -7.15 6.67
C LEU A 174 -3.17 -6.29 7.45
N ALA A 175 -1.88 -6.28 7.08
CA ALA A 175 -0.88 -5.49 7.81
C ALA A 175 -1.17 -3.98 7.69
N THR A 176 -1.64 -3.53 6.54
CA THR A 176 -2.07 -2.14 6.32
C THR A 176 -3.31 -1.81 7.14
N ASN A 177 -4.30 -2.71 7.21
CA ASN A 177 -5.51 -2.53 8.02
C ASN A 177 -5.20 -2.43 9.52
N VAL A 178 -4.39 -3.37 10.01
CA VAL A 178 -3.91 -3.39 11.39
C VAL A 178 -3.17 -2.10 11.72
N THR A 179 -2.32 -1.60 10.83
CA THR A 179 -1.58 -0.33 11.01
C THR A 179 -2.52 0.86 11.19
N TYR A 180 -3.51 1.00 10.31
CA TYR A 180 -4.45 2.10 10.38
C TYR A 180 -5.29 2.05 11.65
N ALA A 181 -5.80 0.87 12.02
CA ALA A 181 -6.55 0.74 13.26
C ALA A 181 -5.68 1.03 14.50
N MET A 182 -4.39 0.67 14.45
CA MET A 182 -3.44 1.08 15.48
C MET A 182 -3.23 2.60 15.52
N ASP A 183 -3.36 3.35 14.42
CA ASP A 183 -3.33 4.82 14.47
C ASP A 183 -4.48 5.38 15.32
N ILE A 184 -5.70 4.87 15.13
CA ILE A 184 -6.86 5.28 15.92
C ILE A 184 -6.67 4.90 17.39
N TYR A 185 -6.26 3.65 17.65
CA TYR A 185 -6.06 3.15 19.01
C TYR A 185 -4.89 3.88 19.72
N TYR A 186 -3.82 4.21 19.00
CA TYR A 186 -2.67 4.94 19.52
C TYR A 186 -3.01 6.37 19.91
N ALA A 187 -3.81 7.07 19.11
CA ALA A 187 -4.31 8.40 19.47
C ALA A 187 -5.06 8.35 20.82
N ALA A 188 -5.90 7.34 21.03
CA ALA A 188 -6.58 7.14 22.31
C ALA A 188 -5.62 6.73 23.44
N TRP A 189 -4.65 5.87 23.16
CA TRP A 189 -3.61 5.43 24.09
C TRP A 189 -2.73 6.58 24.62
N GLN A 190 -2.46 7.58 23.79
CA GLN A 190 -1.73 8.78 24.18
C GLN A 190 -2.56 9.70 25.08
N LEU A 191 -3.88 9.75 24.89
CA LEU A 191 -4.78 10.55 25.70
C LEU A 191 -5.17 9.88 27.03
N ALA A 192 -5.14 8.55 27.09
CA ALA A 192 -5.58 7.79 28.26
C ALA A 192 -4.92 8.20 29.59
N PRO A 193 -3.61 8.50 29.68
CA PRO A 193 -2.99 8.96 30.92
C PRO A 193 -3.61 10.22 31.53
N SER A 194 -4.24 11.10 30.72
CA SER A 194 -4.89 12.31 31.23
C SER A 194 -6.31 12.08 31.78
N ALA A 195 -6.82 10.85 31.70
CA ALA A 195 -8.18 10.53 32.13
C ALA A 195 -8.23 10.21 33.63
N SER A 196 -9.21 10.78 34.34
CA SER A 196 -9.37 10.58 35.79
C SER A 196 -9.58 9.11 36.18
N CYS A 197 -10.28 8.34 35.34
CA CYS A 197 -10.49 6.90 35.55
C CYS A 197 -9.23 6.03 35.34
N VAL A 198 -8.17 6.59 34.78
CA VAL A 198 -6.87 5.90 34.59
C VAL A 198 -5.94 6.23 35.76
N GLY A 199 -5.97 7.47 36.26
CA GLY A 199 -5.22 7.92 37.42
C GLY A 199 -3.74 8.19 37.13
N ASN A 200 -3.02 7.27 36.50
CA ASN A 200 -1.63 7.47 36.09
C ASN A 200 -1.26 6.68 34.82
N ALA A 201 -0.15 7.08 34.17
CA ALA A 201 0.27 6.53 32.88
C ALA A 201 0.66 5.03 32.90
N THR A 202 0.98 4.47 34.07
CA THR A 202 1.40 3.07 34.25
C THR A 202 0.28 2.18 34.77
N ASN A 203 -0.92 2.72 34.98
CA ASN A 203 -2.11 1.95 35.33
C ASN A 203 -2.66 1.26 34.08
N TRP A 204 -2.00 0.18 33.69
CA TRP A 204 -2.11 -0.38 32.34
C TRP A 204 -3.50 -0.89 31.99
N ILE A 205 -4.19 -1.58 32.90
CA ILE A 205 -5.53 -2.12 32.60
C ILE A 205 -6.54 -0.97 32.36
N PRO A 206 -6.69 0.01 33.26
CA PRO A 206 -7.49 1.21 32.98
C PRO A 206 -7.05 1.97 31.73
N ARG A 207 -5.74 2.08 31.46
CA ARG A 207 -5.23 2.74 30.25
C ARG A 207 -5.67 2.03 28.97
N ILE A 208 -5.55 0.69 28.93
CA ILE A 208 -6.03 -0.15 27.81
C ILE A 208 -7.56 0.02 27.64
N ARG A 209 -8.32 -0.03 28.74
CA ARG A 209 -9.78 0.16 28.69
C ARG A 209 -10.17 1.55 28.18
N ALA A 210 -9.47 2.59 28.61
CA ALA A 210 -9.72 3.95 28.14
C ALA A 210 -9.44 4.11 26.64
N ALA A 211 -8.34 3.53 26.15
CA ALA A 211 -8.00 3.52 24.73
C ALA A 211 -9.08 2.77 23.91
N TRP A 212 -9.49 1.59 24.37
CA TRP A 212 -10.59 0.81 23.78
C TRP A 212 -11.91 1.58 23.73
N SER A 213 -12.29 2.24 24.83
CA SER A 213 -13.57 2.94 24.89
C SER A 213 -13.67 4.07 23.85
N VAL A 214 -12.57 4.78 23.58
CA VAL A 214 -12.51 5.80 22.53
C VAL A 214 -12.51 5.15 21.14
N TYR A 215 -11.68 4.12 20.96
CA TYR A 215 -11.56 3.38 19.70
C TYR A 215 -12.93 2.85 19.23
N ASN A 216 -13.65 2.13 20.09
CA ASN A 216 -14.95 1.53 19.74
C ASN A 216 -16.10 2.57 19.75
N GLY A 217 -15.97 3.67 20.49
CA GLY A 217 -17.08 4.60 20.73
C GLY A 217 -17.17 5.79 19.79
N GLY A 218 -16.05 6.19 19.16
CA GLY A 218 -15.92 7.53 18.59
C GLY A 218 -16.05 8.64 19.65
N GLY A 219 -15.52 9.84 19.39
CA GLY A 219 -15.75 11.00 20.29
C GLY A 219 -14.60 11.37 21.24
N GLY A 220 -13.38 10.91 20.97
CA GLY A 220 -12.15 11.44 21.58
C GLY A 220 -12.16 11.43 23.12
N LYS A 221 -11.69 12.52 23.74
CA LYS A 221 -11.51 12.62 25.21
C LYS A 221 -12.77 12.30 26.01
N THR A 222 -13.97 12.59 25.49
CA THR A 222 -15.24 12.42 26.21
C THR A 222 -15.60 10.96 26.50
N LYS A 223 -15.02 10.02 25.73
CA LYS A 223 -15.26 8.58 25.89
C LYS A 223 -14.15 7.83 26.64
N LEU A 224 -13.07 8.49 27.06
CA LEU A 224 -11.96 7.83 27.78
C LEU A 224 -12.42 7.08 29.04
N CYS A 225 -13.38 7.65 29.78
CA CYS A 225 -13.94 7.03 30.98
C CYS A 225 -15.35 6.46 30.75
N ARG A 226 -15.72 6.14 29.49
CA ARG A 226 -17.03 5.55 29.19
C ARG A 226 -17.27 4.27 29.99
N TRP A 227 -16.24 3.44 30.12
CA TRP A 227 -16.31 2.16 30.82
C TRP A 227 -16.61 2.26 32.33
N THR A 228 -16.54 3.45 32.94
CA THR A 228 -16.98 3.67 34.33
C THR A 228 -18.46 4.05 34.45
N LYS A 229 -19.15 4.25 33.33
CA LYS A 229 -20.55 4.68 33.27
C LYS A 229 -21.44 3.47 32.92
N PRO A 230 -22.07 2.80 33.91
CA PRO A 230 -22.84 1.59 33.65
C PRO A 230 -24.06 1.82 32.73
N ASN A 231 -24.54 3.06 32.63
CA ASN A 231 -25.70 3.45 31.83
C ASN A 231 -25.34 3.94 30.42
N ASP A 232 -24.06 4.00 30.02
CA ASP A 232 -23.71 4.34 28.64
C ASP A 232 -24.18 3.21 27.69
N PRO A 233 -24.76 3.52 26.52
CA PRO A 233 -25.22 2.52 25.56
C PRO A 233 -24.18 1.45 25.19
N TRP A 234 -22.88 1.77 25.29
CA TRP A 234 -21.78 0.87 24.97
C TRP A 234 -21.12 0.21 26.19
N ALA A 235 -21.68 0.37 27.41
CA ALA A 235 -21.11 -0.19 28.64
C ALA A 235 -20.99 -1.73 28.59
N LYS A 236 -21.91 -2.41 27.89
CA LYS A 236 -21.83 -3.87 27.65
C LYS A 236 -20.58 -4.24 26.86
N ASN A 237 -20.21 -3.46 25.84
CA ASN A 237 -19.01 -3.70 25.03
C ASN A 237 -17.75 -3.51 25.87
N ASP A 238 -17.69 -2.48 26.72
CA ASP A 238 -16.57 -2.27 27.64
C ASP A 238 -16.41 -3.42 28.66
N LYS A 239 -17.52 -3.96 29.18
CA LYS A 239 -17.52 -5.12 30.09
C LYS A 239 -17.03 -6.39 29.37
N ASN A 240 -17.53 -6.64 28.16
CA ASN A 240 -17.12 -7.77 27.35
C ASN A 240 -15.63 -7.67 26.96
N PHE A 241 -15.16 -6.48 26.61
CA PHE A 241 -13.76 -6.23 26.33
C PHE A 241 -12.88 -6.49 27.56
N LEU A 242 -13.29 -6.03 28.75
CA LEU A 242 -12.56 -6.33 29.99
C LEU A 242 -12.44 -7.85 30.21
N SER A 243 -13.53 -8.60 30.00
CA SER A 243 -13.51 -10.07 30.12
C SER A 243 -12.53 -10.73 29.15
N ILE A 244 -12.42 -10.21 27.92
CA ILE A 244 -11.43 -10.68 26.94
C ILE A 244 -10.02 -10.32 27.36
N LEU A 245 -9.78 -9.07 27.77
CA LEU A 245 -8.48 -8.56 28.21
C LEU A 245 -7.92 -9.32 29.42
N THR A 246 -8.75 -9.62 30.41
CA THR A 246 -8.31 -10.34 31.62
C THR A 246 -8.32 -11.85 31.44
N GLY A 247 -9.31 -12.39 30.73
CA GLY A 247 -9.46 -13.83 30.51
C GLY A 247 -8.48 -14.40 29.48
N ARG A 248 -7.99 -13.57 28.55
CA ARG A 248 -6.96 -13.91 27.55
C ARG A 248 -7.17 -15.25 26.86
N ALA A 249 -8.43 -15.54 26.48
CA ALA A 249 -8.83 -16.87 26.01
C ALA A 249 -8.01 -17.36 24.80
N TRP A 250 -7.50 -16.44 23.97
CA TRP A 250 -6.61 -16.76 22.86
C TRP A 250 -5.31 -17.46 23.29
N GLN A 251 -4.79 -17.19 24.49
CA GLN A 251 -3.54 -17.80 24.97
C GLN A 251 -3.65 -19.32 25.08
N LYS A 252 -4.87 -19.86 25.28
CA LYS A 252 -5.12 -21.31 25.29
C LYS A 252 -5.01 -21.96 23.91
N LEU A 253 -5.08 -21.16 22.84
CA LEU A 253 -4.98 -21.61 21.45
C LEU A 253 -3.56 -21.45 20.90
N VAL A 254 -2.77 -20.53 21.47
CA VAL A 254 -1.39 -20.28 21.03
C VAL A 254 -0.48 -21.37 21.60
N THR A 255 0.06 -22.21 20.72
CA THR A 255 0.93 -23.34 21.11
C THR A 255 2.38 -22.93 21.27
N ASP A 256 2.81 -21.86 20.59
CA ASP A 256 4.11 -21.24 20.76
C ASP A 256 3.95 -19.73 20.92
N ALA A 257 4.03 -19.26 22.17
CA ALA A 257 3.95 -17.83 22.46
C ALA A 257 5.20 -17.08 21.99
N GLY A 258 6.34 -17.74 21.80
CA GLY A 258 7.60 -17.14 21.37
C GLY A 258 7.72 -16.93 19.87
N LYS A 259 6.92 -17.65 19.07
CA LYS A 259 7.01 -17.68 17.60
C LYS A 259 7.22 -16.29 16.98
N GLN A 260 8.20 -16.20 16.08
CA GLN A 260 8.37 -15.07 15.16
C GLN A 260 7.48 -15.25 13.94
N THR A 261 6.94 -14.16 13.41
CA THR A 261 6.07 -14.22 12.23
C THR A 261 6.88 -14.49 10.96
N ASP A 262 6.34 -15.32 10.07
CA ASP A 262 6.87 -15.54 8.71
C ASP A 262 6.30 -14.53 7.69
N VAL A 263 5.37 -13.67 8.13
CA VAL A 263 4.85 -12.51 7.37
C VAL A 263 5.75 -11.28 7.57
N PRO A 264 6.20 -10.58 6.51
CA PRO A 264 7.11 -9.43 6.60
C PRO A 264 6.40 -8.14 7.05
N VAL A 265 5.91 -8.16 8.29
CA VAL A 265 5.02 -7.15 8.87
C VAL A 265 5.58 -5.74 8.73
N ALA A 266 6.83 -5.49 9.12
CA ALA A 266 7.40 -4.14 9.08
C ALA A 266 7.37 -3.52 7.68
N CYS A 267 7.66 -4.32 6.64
CA CYS A 267 7.63 -3.89 5.26
C CYS A 267 6.19 -3.65 4.76
N LEU A 268 5.28 -4.60 5.03
CA LEU A 268 3.88 -4.52 4.59
C LEU A 268 3.11 -3.37 5.26
N MET A 269 3.43 -3.06 6.53
CA MET A 269 2.86 -1.93 7.26
C MET A 269 3.23 -0.58 6.66
N GLU A 270 4.33 -0.52 5.90
CA GLU A 270 4.75 0.66 5.15
C GLU A 270 4.15 0.70 3.75
N LYS A 271 3.10 -0.10 3.51
CA LYS A 271 2.34 -0.17 2.25
C LYS A 271 3.19 -0.68 1.07
N ARG A 272 4.26 -1.41 1.37
CA ARG A 272 5.12 -2.04 0.37
C ARG A 272 4.60 -3.44 0.09
N GLU A 273 4.62 -3.85 -1.17
CA GLU A 273 4.13 -5.17 -1.59
C GLU A 273 5.30 -6.09 -2.01
N ASN A 274 6.43 -5.53 -2.45
CA ASN A 274 7.65 -6.30 -2.73
C ASN A 274 8.49 -6.47 -1.45
N CYS A 275 8.00 -7.27 -0.50
CA CYS A 275 8.67 -7.52 0.78
C CYS A 275 9.54 -8.78 0.75
N ALA A 276 10.70 -8.75 1.42
CA ALA A 276 11.56 -9.92 1.60
C ALA A 276 11.43 -10.44 3.04
N GLY A 277 11.90 -11.66 3.29
CA GLY A 277 11.74 -12.41 4.54
C GLY A 277 11.96 -11.65 5.86
N THR A 278 11.39 -12.19 6.93
CA THR A 278 10.97 -11.48 8.14
C THR A 278 12.03 -11.16 9.16
N THR A 279 13.26 -11.64 9.00
CA THR A 279 14.29 -11.43 10.02
C THR A 279 14.88 -10.03 9.84
N PRO A 280 14.70 -9.07 10.76
CA PRO A 280 15.52 -7.86 10.76
C PRO A 280 16.96 -8.30 10.95
N PRO A 281 17.94 -7.80 10.16
CA PRO A 281 19.31 -8.11 10.46
C PRO A 281 19.65 -7.51 11.83
N SER A 282 20.00 -8.36 12.80
CA SER A 282 20.62 -7.93 14.07
C SER A 282 22.03 -7.38 13.85
N GLU A 283 22.54 -7.52 12.63
CA GLU A 283 23.88 -7.11 12.24
C GLU A 283 23.92 -5.59 12.05
N LYS A 284 24.75 -4.95 12.86
CA LYS A 284 25.28 -3.60 12.62
C LYS A 284 26.70 -3.75 12.11
N PRO A 285 26.93 -4.24 10.89
CA PRO A 285 28.27 -4.47 10.43
C PRO A 285 29.02 -3.13 10.34
N GLU A 286 30.30 -3.15 10.70
CA GLU A 286 31.16 -1.97 10.59
C GLU A 286 31.48 -1.66 9.12
N ASN A 287 31.55 -2.70 8.28
CA ASN A 287 31.82 -2.65 6.85
C ASN A 287 30.61 -3.11 6.01
N LEU A 288 30.62 -2.84 4.71
CA LEU A 288 29.65 -3.43 3.79
C LEU A 288 29.82 -4.96 3.74
N LEU A 289 28.70 -5.65 3.78
CA LEU A 289 28.62 -7.09 3.62
C LEU A 289 28.24 -7.42 2.17
N GLU A 290 29.09 -8.16 1.48
CA GLU A 290 28.90 -8.54 0.08
C GLU A 290 27.53 -9.23 -0.15
N GLY A 291 26.82 -8.79 -1.19
CA GLY A 291 25.52 -9.35 -1.57
C GLY A 291 24.37 -8.99 -0.63
N ARG A 292 24.57 -8.07 0.33
CA ARG A 292 23.51 -7.60 1.23
C ARG A 292 22.85 -6.34 0.69
N PHE A 293 21.55 -6.23 0.93
CA PHE A 293 20.81 -5.01 0.68
C PHE A 293 21.00 -3.98 1.80
N TYR A 294 21.06 -2.72 1.41
CA TYR A 294 21.13 -1.57 2.30
C TYR A 294 20.02 -0.57 1.95
N ARG A 295 19.36 -0.05 2.98
CA ARG A 295 18.37 1.01 2.85
C ARG A 295 18.95 2.32 3.33
N LEU A 296 18.86 3.33 2.47
CA LEU A 296 19.19 4.72 2.77
C LEU A 296 17.90 5.54 2.78
N SER A 297 17.97 6.78 3.21
CA SER A 297 16.81 7.69 3.23
C SER A 297 16.23 8.01 1.85
N ASP A 298 17.03 7.84 0.80
CA ASP A 298 16.79 8.31 -0.57
C ASP A 298 17.10 7.24 -1.63
N ALA A 299 17.49 6.03 -1.22
CA ALA A 299 17.88 4.95 -2.13
C ALA A 299 17.80 3.57 -1.47
N PHE A 300 17.77 2.55 -2.32
CA PHE A 300 17.89 1.15 -1.96
C PHE A 300 19.05 0.53 -2.74
N CYS A 301 20.00 -0.09 -2.04
CA CYS A 301 21.28 -0.46 -2.63
C CYS A 301 21.66 -1.92 -2.39
N LEU A 302 22.42 -2.49 -3.31
CA LEU A 302 23.14 -3.75 -3.14
C LEU A 302 24.62 -3.46 -2.92
N ALA A 303 25.21 -4.07 -1.90
CA ALA A 303 26.66 -4.02 -1.70
C ALA A 303 27.37 -5.04 -2.61
N LYS A 304 28.29 -4.55 -3.44
CA LYS A 304 29.10 -5.35 -4.37
C LYS A 304 30.52 -4.80 -4.42
N ASN A 305 31.52 -5.65 -4.21
CA ASN A 305 32.95 -5.28 -4.27
C ASN A 305 33.32 -4.07 -3.39
N GLY A 306 32.69 -3.95 -2.22
CA GLY A 306 32.90 -2.81 -1.31
C GLY A 306 32.25 -1.49 -1.75
N GLN A 307 31.40 -1.51 -2.77
CA GLN A 307 30.66 -0.37 -3.31
C GLN A 307 29.15 -0.56 -3.13
N LEU A 308 28.39 0.53 -3.22
CA LEU A 308 26.92 0.53 -3.19
C LEU A 308 26.37 0.78 -4.60
N HIS A 309 25.60 -0.16 -5.13
CA HIS A 309 24.82 0.02 -6.36
C HIS A 309 23.37 0.28 -5.99
N CYS A 310 22.87 1.45 -6.33
CA CYS A 310 21.66 2.03 -5.75
C CYS A 310 20.60 2.32 -6.81
N LEU A 311 19.35 2.03 -6.47
CA LEU A 311 18.15 2.52 -7.15
C LEU A 311 17.46 3.54 -6.25
N ASP A 312 16.76 4.52 -6.82
CA ASP A 312 16.05 5.53 -6.02
C ASP A 312 14.87 4.94 -5.22
N ASP A 313 14.36 3.76 -5.61
CA ASP A 313 13.17 3.13 -5.02
C ASP A 313 13.38 1.63 -4.78
N GLU A 314 12.98 1.16 -3.59
CA GLU A 314 13.05 -0.25 -3.22
C GLU A 314 12.14 -1.15 -4.05
N ARG A 315 11.08 -0.61 -4.67
CA ARG A 315 10.18 -1.41 -5.53
C ARG A 315 10.94 -2.14 -6.64
N ASP A 316 12.04 -1.57 -7.11
CA ASP A 316 12.88 -2.08 -8.19
C ASP A 316 14.05 -2.94 -7.70
N ARG A 317 14.15 -3.22 -6.39
CA ARG A 317 15.28 -3.94 -5.78
C ARG A 317 15.61 -5.29 -6.42
N GLN A 318 14.64 -5.96 -7.05
CA GLN A 318 14.89 -7.23 -7.72
C GLN A 318 15.89 -7.06 -8.87
N CYS A 319 15.86 -5.91 -9.55
CA CYS A 319 16.76 -5.61 -10.64
C CYS A 319 18.23 -5.49 -10.20
N LEU A 320 18.49 -5.15 -8.93
CA LEU A 320 19.85 -5.15 -8.37
C LEU A 320 20.51 -6.53 -8.40
N LYS A 321 19.74 -7.61 -8.53
CA LYS A 321 20.29 -8.97 -8.69
C LYS A 321 21.06 -9.15 -10.01
N ASP A 322 20.88 -8.25 -10.97
CA ASP A 322 21.71 -8.21 -12.19
C ASP A 322 23.15 -7.77 -11.89
N ILE A 323 23.35 -6.96 -10.85
CA ILE A 323 24.68 -6.52 -10.38
C ILE A 323 25.43 -7.68 -9.69
N GLY A 324 24.71 -8.54 -8.96
CA GLY A 324 25.33 -9.66 -8.26
C GLY A 324 24.39 -10.49 -7.39
N PRO A 325 24.87 -11.64 -6.89
CA PRO A 325 24.08 -12.53 -6.05
C PRO A 325 23.69 -11.85 -4.73
N VAL A 326 22.46 -12.11 -4.29
CA VAL A 326 21.92 -11.61 -3.02
C VAL A 326 22.03 -12.71 -1.97
N THR A 327 22.71 -12.41 -0.87
CA THR A 327 22.95 -13.37 0.22
C THR A 327 21.82 -13.40 1.25
N ALA A 328 21.07 -12.30 1.38
CA ALA A 328 19.82 -12.27 2.15
C ALA A 328 18.93 -11.10 1.71
N GLY A 329 17.61 -11.32 1.67
CA GLY A 329 16.65 -10.38 1.08
C GLY A 329 16.25 -9.21 1.99
N ASN A 330 16.47 -9.30 3.30
CA ASN A 330 16.27 -8.20 4.24
C ASN A 330 17.35 -7.12 4.06
N ALA A 331 16.99 -5.85 4.18
CA ALA A 331 17.94 -4.75 4.08
C ALA A 331 18.46 -4.29 5.45
N ILE A 332 19.71 -3.83 5.49
CA ILE A 332 20.33 -3.15 6.63
C ILE A 332 20.15 -1.63 6.47
N GLU A 333 19.64 -0.95 7.49
CA GLU A 333 19.56 0.52 7.48
C GLU A 333 20.96 1.14 7.55
N LEU A 334 21.27 2.05 6.63
CA LEU A 334 22.53 2.77 6.56
C LEU A 334 22.28 4.27 6.59
N THR A 335 22.85 4.95 7.59
CA THR A 335 22.77 6.41 7.68
C THR A 335 23.60 7.05 6.57
N LYS A 336 23.25 8.29 6.18
CA LYS A 336 24.00 9.05 5.17
C LYS A 336 25.49 9.15 5.51
N ASP A 337 25.83 9.41 6.77
CA ASP A 337 27.23 9.53 7.23
C ASP A 337 28.02 8.23 7.09
N LYS A 338 27.36 7.08 7.26
CA LYS A 338 28.00 5.77 7.06
C LYS A 338 28.10 5.44 5.57
N ALA A 339 27.05 5.74 4.81
CA ALA A 339 27.03 5.52 3.37
C ALA A 339 28.10 6.34 2.64
N ALA A 340 28.40 7.56 3.10
CA ALA A 340 29.42 8.44 2.54
C ALA A 340 30.85 7.88 2.56
N ARG A 341 31.08 6.78 3.29
CA ARG A 341 32.38 6.08 3.33
C ARG A 341 32.61 5.17 2.13
N TYR A 342 31.57 4.90 1.35
CA TYR A 342 31.60 3.95 0.23
C TYR A 342 31.32 4.66 -1.08
N VAL A 343 31.92 4.15 -2.16
CA VAL A 343 31.57 4.59 -3.51
C VAL A 343 30.14 4.17 -3.81
N ARG A 344 29.32 5.12 -4.26
CA ARG A 344 27.93 4.92 -4.64
C ARG A 344 27.79 5.04 -6.16
N HIS A 345 27.16 4.04 -6.77
CA HIS A 345 26.75 4.00 -8.16
C HIS A 345 25.22 4.08 -8.22
N ASP A 346 24.70 5.17 -8.78
CA ASP A 346 23.26 5.31 -9.00
C ASP A 346 22.91 4.67 -10.35
N GLU A 347 22.15 3.59 -10.28
CA GLU A 347 21.72 2.81 -11.43
C GLU A 347 20.42 3.36 -12.02
N ASP A 348 20.28 3.33 -13.34
CA ASP A 348 19.01 3.65 -13.99
C ASP A 348 18.10 2.43 -13.99
N ARG A 349 16.95 2.52 -13.31
CA ARG A 349 16.00 1.41 -13.20
C ARG A 349 15.60 0.79 -14.54
N HIS A 350 15.45 1.61 -15.59
CA HIS A 350 15.02 1.11 -16.89
C HIS A 350 16.10 0.26 -17.55
N LEU A 351 17.37 0.68 -17.48
CA LEU A 351 18.49 -0.13 -17.98
C LEU A 351 18.69 -1.38 -17.14
N LEU A 352 18.75 -1.23 -15.82
CA LEU A 352 19.09 -2.33 -14.93
C LEU A 352 18.01 -3.41 -14.95
N CYS A 353 16.73 -3.03 -14.90
CA CYS A 353 15.64 -3.99 -14.96
C CYS A 353 15.50 -4.67 -16.33
N ALA A 354 15.78 -3.97 -17.43
CA ALA A 354 15.80 -4.58 -18.76
C ALA A 354 16.98 -5.55 -18.94
N SER A 355 18.12 -5.29 -18.29
CA SER A 355 19.24 -6.23 -18.24
C SER A 355 18.88 -7.47 -17.40
N TYR A 356 18.30 -7.25 -16.22
CA TYR A 356 17.83 -8.31 -15.32
C TYR A 356 16.77 -9.22 -15.97
N ASP A 357 15.88 -8.64 -16.78
CA ASP A 357 14.88 -9.38 -17.54
C ASP A 357 14.72 -8.82 -18.95
N ARG A 358 15.36 -9.49 -19.92
CA ARG A 358 15.36 -9.10 -21.33
C ARG A 358 13.99 -9.20 -22.01
N SER A 359 13.02 -9.86 -21.39
CA SER A 359 11.64 -9.90 -21.88
C SER A 359 10.79 -8.72 -21.38
N LEU A 360 11.33 -7.90 -20.47
CA LEU A 360 10.66 -6.71 -19.97
C LEU A 360 10.50 -5.67 -21.09
N LEU A 361 9.26 -5.47 -21.53
CA LEU A 361 8.92 -4.34 -22.39
C LEU A 361 9.21 -2.99 -21.72
N ALA A 362 9.82 -2.10 -22.48
CA ALA A 362 10.20 -0.77 -22.05
C ALA A 362 9.00 0.18 -22.01
N VAL A 363 9.13 1.25 -21.22
CA VAL A 363 8.14 2.35 -21.23
C VAL A 363 8.04 2.93 -22.64
N GLY A 364 6.81 3.04 -23.14
CA GLY A 364 6.50 3.46 -24.50
C GLY A 364 6.20 2.32 -25.47
N GLU A 365 6.59 1.09 -25.16
CA GLU A 365 6.31 -0.06 -26.02
C GLU A 365 4.84 -0.49 -25.94
N GLY A 366 4.33 -0.96 -27.09
CA GLY A 366 2.99 -1.50 -27.23
C GLY A 366 2.95 -3.01 -26.98
N PHE A 367 1.85 -3.48 -26.40
CA PHE A 367 1.61 -4.91 -26.21
C PHE A 367 0.14 -5.28 -26.38
N GLU A 368 -0.12 -6.54 -26.72
CA GLU A 368 -1.46 -7.12 -26.82
C GLU A 368 -1.66 -8.20 -25.74
N LEU A 369 -2.80 -8.17 -25.06
CA LEU A 369 -3.14 -9.16 -24.04
C LEU A 369 -3.53 -10.49 -24.69
N ARG A 370 -3.05 -11.60 -24.13
CA ARG A 370 -3.41 -12.96 -24.54
C ARG A 370 -4.52 -13.57 -23.69
N LYS A 371 -4.83 -12.96 -22.54
CA LYS A 371 -5.82 -13.42 -21.56
C LYS A 371 -6.67 -12.24 -21.09
N ASN A 372 -7.81 -12.53 -20.46
CA ASN A 372 -8.51 -11.52 -19.69
C ASN A 372 -7.69 -11.21 -18.43
N ILE A 373 -7.36 -9.94 -18.19
CA ILE A 373 -6.47 -9.53 -17.09
C ILE A 373 -7.14 -8.45 -16.24
N ASN A 374 -7.00 -8.57 -14.93
CA ASN A 374 -7.49 -7.58 -13.99
C ASN A 374 -6.58 -6.34 -13.97
N LEU A 375 -7.16 -5.17 -14.24
CA LEU A 375 -6.56 -3.87 -13.99
C LEU A 375 -6.74 -3.52 -12.52
N ARG A 376 -5.63 -3.19 -11.83
CA ARG A 376 -5.60 -2.96 -10.38
C ARG A 376 -5.02 -1.59 -10.02
N VAL A 377 -5.37 -1.04 -8.86
CA VAL A 377 -4.89 0.29 -8.43
C VAL A 377 -3.39 0.30 -8.14
N THR A 378 -2.91 -0.71 -7.43
CA THR A 378 -1.48 -1.03 -7.22
C THR A 378 -1.21 -2.42 -7.82
N PRO A 379 0.05 -2.83 -8.02
CA PRO A 379 0.29 -4.17 -8.50
C PRO A 379 -0.19 -5.21 -7.47
N GLY A 380 -1.12 -6.06 -7.87
CA GLY A 380 -1.83 -6.98 -6.96
C GLY A 380 -2.87 -6.33 -6.04
N GLY A 381 -3.14 -5.03 -6.18
CA GLY A 381 -4.10 -4.27 -5.38
C GLY A 381 -5.57 -4.44 -5.75
N GLY A 382 -6.40 -3.50 -5.31
CA GLY A 382 -7.85 -3.47 -5.59
C GLY A 382 -8.20 -3.49 -7.08
N LEU A 383 -9.25 -4.24 -7.45
CA LEU A 383 -9.75 -4.35 -8.82
C LEU A 383 -10.42 -3.05 -9.28
N LEU A 384 -9.96 -2.52 -10.43
CA LEU A 384 -10.58 -1.41 -11.16
C LEU A 384 -11.51 -1.94 -12.25
N ALA A 385 -11.00 -2.84 -13.10
CA ALA A 385 -11.70 -3.42 -14.23
C ALA A 385 -11.07 -4.76 -14.64
N THR A 386 -11.73 -5.55 -15.48
CA THR A 386 -11.13 -6.70 -16.17
C THR A 386 -11.04 -6.37 -17.66
N LEU A 387 -9.83 -6.38 -18.18
CA LEU A 387 -9.53 -6.08 -19.59
C LEU A 387 -9.58 -7.35 -20.42
N PRO A 388 -10.19 -7.32 -21.63
CA PRO A 388 -10.34 -8.50 -22.46
C PRO A 388 -9.03 -8.91 -23.15
N ALA A 389 -8.87 -10.21 -23.41
CA ALA A 389 -7.87 -10.72 -24.34
C ALA A 389 -8.00 -10.04 -25.72
N GLY A 390 -6.88 -9.83 -26.41
CA GLY A 390 -6.78 -9.10 -27.67
C GLY A 390 -6.76 -7.58 -27.52
N SER A 391 -7.00 -7.04 -26.32
CA SER A 391 -6.84 -5.60 -26.10
C SER A 391 -5.37 -5.18 -26.16
N ARG A 392 -5.10 -4.00 -26.72
CA ARG A 392 -3.75 -3.48 -26.91
C ARG A 392 -3.49 -2.26 -26.05
N TRP A 393 -2.31 -2.20 -25.45
CA TRP A 393 -1.93 -1.23 -24.44
C TRP A 393 -0.51 -0.73 -24.65
N GLN A 394 -0.16 0.35 -23.95
CA GLN A 394 1.20 0.90 -23.92
C GLN A 394 1.72 0.84 -22.49
N VAL A 395 2.97 0.43 -22.33
CA VAL A 395 3.66 0.47 -21.03
C VAL A 395 3.93 1.92 -20.63
N ARG A 396 3.36 2.37 -19.50
CA ARG A 396 3.63 3.69 -18.91
C ARG A 396 4.61 3.63 -17.74
N ASP A 397 4.59 2.52 -17.03
CA ASP A 397 5.55 2.16 -15.99
C ASP A 397 5.58 0.64 -15.84
N PHE A 398 6.56 0.11 -15.13
CA PHE A 398 6.62 -1.30 -14.79
C PHE A 398 7.05 -1.52 -13.33
N GLU A 399 6.78 -2.72 -12.83
CA GLU A 399 7.36 -3.25 -11.59
C GLU A 399 7.69 -4.74 -11.80
N LEU A 400 8.91 -5.13 -11.41
CA LEU A 400 9.34 -6.53 -11.33
C LEU A 400 9.40 -6.97 -9.87
N ARG A 401 8.68 -8.04 -9.54
CA ARG A 401 8.56 -8.57 -8.19
C ARG A 401 9.17 -9.95 -8.09
N ASN A 402 9.59 -10.28 -6.87
CA ASN A 402 10.09 -11.60 -6.44
C ASN A 402 11.13 -12.25 -7.38
N ASP A 403 11.44 -13.51 -7.10
CA ASP A 403 12.49 -14.27 -7.79
C ASP A 403 11.97 -14.88 -9.09
N SER A 404 10.65 -15.07 -9.20
CA SER A 404 9.97 -15.48 -10.43
C SER A 404 9.90 -14.35 -11.46
N LYS A 405 10.25 -13.11 -11.08
CA LYS A 405 10.16 -11.92 -11.93
C LYS A 405 8.72 -11.61 -12.36
N ASP A 406 7.80 -11.73 -11.40
CA ASP A 406 6.41 -11.31 -11.59
C ASP A 406 6.37 -9.88 -12.10
N ARG A 407 5.76 -9.71 -13.27
CA ARG A 407 5.79 -8.45 -13.98
C ARG A 407 4.45 -7.77 -13.94
N TYR A 408 4.48 -6.49 -13.61
CA TYR A 408 3.33 -5.63 -13.68
C TYR A 408 3.60 -4.45 -14.60
N TYR A 409 2.66 -4.17 -15.50
CA TYR A 409 2.68 -2.97 -16.33
C TYR A 409 1.62 -1.99 -15.87
N ARG A 410 2.03 -0.74 -15.66
CA ARG A 410 1.12 0.38 -15.53
C ARG A 410 0.65 0.81 -16.91
N VAL A 411 -0.66 0.91 -17.07
CA VAL A 411 -1.31 1.30 -18.32
C VAL A 411 -2.38 2.35 -18.04
N GLN A 412 -2.73 3.12 -19.07
CA GLN A 412 -3.80 4.11 -18.99
C GLN A 412 -4.68 4.07 -20.24
N SER A 413 -5.98 4.24 -20.06
CA SER A 413 -6.95 4.53 -21.12
C SER A 413 -7.94 5.57 -20.62
N GLY A 414 -7.91 6.77 -21.21
CA GLY A 414 -8.68 7.91 -20.71
C GLY A 414 -8.26 8.27 -19.28
N GLU A 415 -9.23 8.39 -18.38
CA GLU A 415 -9.00 8.69 -16.96
C GLU A 415 -8.66 7.46 -16.12
N VAL A 416 -8.80 6.25 -16.67
CA VAL A 416 -8.54 5.01 -15.93
C VAL A 416 -7.07 4.64 -16.09
N GLU A 417 -6.35 4.58 -14.97
CA GLU A 417 -4.96 4.15 -14.89
C GLU A 417 -4.80 3.06 -13.83
N GLY A 418 -3.98 2.05 -14.11
CA GLY A 418 -3.73 0.96 -13.16
C GLY A 418 -2.67 -0.01 -13.65
N TYR A 419 -2.48 -1.09 -12.89
CA TYR A 419 -1.48 -2.12 -13.11
C TYR A 419 -2.10 -3.43 -13.57
N LEU A 420 -1.42 -4.10 -14.51
CA LEU A 420 -1.77 -5.41 -15.03
C LEU A 420 -0.66 -6.41 -14.70
N TYR A 421 -1.00 -7.55 -14.13
CA TYR A 421 -0.07 -8.69 -14.07
C TYR A 421 0.08 -9.28 -15.46
N VAL A 422 1.31 -9.38 -15.95
CA VAL A 422 1.63 -9.87 -17.31
C VAL A 422 2.58 -11.07 -17.27
N GLY A 423 2.42 -11.90 -16.24
CA GLY A 423 3.19 -13.13 -16.08
C GLY A 423 4.53 -12.94 -15.37
N ASP A 424 5.16 -14.07 -15.11
CA ASP A 424 6.52 -14.21 -14.59
C ASP A 424 7.53 -14.41 -15.74
N ALA A 425 8.79 -14.72 -15.40
CA ALA A 425 9.85 -14.97 -16.38
C ALA A 425 9.49 -16.08 -17.41
N ASP A 426 8.73 -17.08 -17.00
CA ASP A 426 8.44 -18.28 -17.81
C ASP A 426 7.12 -18.16 -18.59
N SER A 427 6.18 -17.36 -18.09
CA SER A 427 4.82 -17.26 -18.63
C SER A 427 4.52 -15.95 -19.33
N ALA A 428 5.39 -14.93 -19.30
CA ALA A 428 5.10 -13.59 -19.83
C ALA A 428 4.47 -13.58 -21.23
N SER A 429 5.00 -14.37 -22.16
CA SER A 429 4.50 -14.48 -23.55
C SER A 429 3.09 -15.06 -23.66
N GLN A 430 2.63 -15.81 -22.65
CA GLN A 430 1.28 -16.33 -22.55
C GLN A 430 0.28 -15.31 -22.01
N TRP A 431 0.75 -14.19 -21.44
CA TRP A 431 -0.07 -13.12 -20.87
C TRP A 431 -0.12 -11.91 -21.78
N ALA A 432 1.01 -11.49 -22.32
CA ALA A 432 1.14 -10.34 -23.20
C ALA A 432 2.23 -10.57 -24.24
N VAL A 433 2.05 -10.02 -25.44
CA VAL A 433 3.06 -10.04 -26.50
C VAL A 433 3.33 -8.62 -27.00
N PRO A 434 4.59 -8.26 -27.33
CA PRO A 434 4.90 -6.98 -27.94
C PRO A 434 4.19 -6.85 -29.29
N VAL A 435 3.75 -5.63 -29.62
CA VAL A 435 3.16 -5.31 -30.93
C VAL A 435 3.69 -3.98 -31.45
N ASP A 436 3.99 -3.93 -32.74
CA ASP A 436 4.35 -2.70 -33.44
C ASP A 436 3.09 -1.83 -33.60
N ALA A 437 3.11 -0.66 -32.97
CA ALA A 437 1.89 -0.01 -32.55
C ALA A 437 1.22 0.85 -33.64
N LYS A 438 -0.02 0.48 -33.97
CA LYS A 438 -1.16 1.42 -33.89
C LYS A 438 -2.09 0.91 -32.79
N LEU A 439 -2.09 1.53 -31.62
CA LEU A 439 -3.16 1.35 -30.64
C LEU A 439 -4.37 2.18 -31.10
N ALA A 440 -5.58 1.66 -30.86
CA ALA A 440 -6.82 2.34 -31.23
C ALA A 440 -7.09 3.61 -30.39
N GLN A 441 -6.48 3.72 -29.20
CA GLN A 441 -6.72 4.83 -28.27
C GLN A 441 -5.53 5.80 -28.21
N PRO A 442 -5.79 7.12 -28.20
CA PRO A 442 -4.76 8.13 -28.00
C PRO A 442 -4.19 8.03 -26.58
N THR A 443 -2.87 7.99 -26.47
CA THR A 443 -2.11 8.10 -25.22
C THR A 443 -1.41 9.46 -25.19
N SER A 444 -1.06 9.97 -24.01
CA SER A 444 -0.20 11.17 -23.89
C SER A 444 1.27 10.87 -24.23
N LEU A 445 1.67 9.59 -24.20
CA LEU A 445 3.01 9.13 -24.56
C LEU A 445 3.05 8.75 -26.05
N ALA A 446 3.95 9.38 -26.80
CA ALA A 446 4.14 9.12 -28.22
C ALA A 446 4.85 7.79 -28.48
N ARG A 447 4.64 7.25 -29.67
CA ARG A 447 5.25 5.98 -30.11
C ARG A 447 6.27 6.22 -31.22
N VAL A 448 7.13 5.23 -31.42
CA VAL A 448 8.02 5.21 -32.58
C VAL A 448 7.18 5.32 -33.85
N GLY A 449 7.56 6.26 -34.72
CA GLY A 449 6.87 6.57 -35.96
C GLY A 449 5.83 7.70 -35.86
N GLU A 450 5.36 8.02 -34.66
CA GLU A 450 4.41 9.12 -34.44
C GLU A 450 5.13 10.48 -34.45
N ASN A 451 4.35 11.54 -34.64
CA ASN A 451 4.84 12.91 -34.58
C ASN A 451 4.54 13.51 -33.22
N VAL A 452 5.46 14.31 -32.69
CA VAL A 452 5.25 15.12 -31.48
C VAL A 452 5.40 16.60 -31.79
N LEU A 453 4.59 17.42 -31.13
CA LEU A 453 4.64 18.87 -31.17
C LEU A 453 5.47 19.38 -29.99
N VAL A 454 6.47 20.22 -30.25
CA VAL A 454 7.24 20.90 -29.19
C VAL A 454 6.41 22.06 -28.63
N ASN A 455 5.96 21.95 -27.38
CA ASN A 455 5.10 22.93 -26.72
C ASN A 455 5.85 23.87 -25.77
N ASN A 456 7.01 23.42 -25.26
CA ASN A 456 7.78 24.20 -24.29
C ASN A 456 8.07 25.61 -24.81
N ALA A 457 7.76 26.64 -24.00
CA ALA A 457 7.90 28.05 -24.38
C ALA A 457 9.32 28.43 -24.84
N ALA A 458 10.34 27.81 -24.25
CA ALA A 458 11.75 28.06 -24.59
C ALA A 458 12.27 27.16 -25.73
N GLY A 459 11.42 26.29 -26.30
CA GLY A 459 11.87 25.16 -27.11
C GLY A 459 12.50 24.06 -26.27
N ILE A 460 13.04 23.02 -26.91
CA ILE A 460 13.66 21.88 -26.23
C ILE A 460 15.05 21.60 -26.82
N ASN A 461 16.02 21.42 -25.93
CA ASN A 461 17.36 21.01 -26.30
C ASN A 461 17.38 19.59 -26.89
N LEU A 462 17.87 19.46 -28.12
CA LEU A 462 18.26 18.20 -28.75
C LEU A 462 19.67 17.83 -28.28
N ARG A 463 19.83 16.66 -27.67
CA ARG A 463 21.10 16.20 -27.08
C ARG A 463 21.57 14.89 -27.71
N ALA A 464 22.88 14.61 -27.66
CA ALA A 464 23.45 13.40 -28.26
C ALA A 464 22.98 12.10 -27.58
N ALA A 465 22.68 12.16 -26.29
CA ALA A 465 22.09 11.10 -25.47
C ALA A 465 21.07 11.74 -24.50
N PRO A 466 20.19 10.95 -23.84
CA PRO A 466 19.33 11.46 -22.78
C PRO A 466 20.14 12.24 -21.72
N GLY A 467 19.90 13.55 -21.60
CA GLY A 467 20.65 14.43 -20.70
C GLY A 467 22.11 14.74 -21.10
N GLY A 468 22.60 14.24 -22.23
CA GLY A 468 23.99 14.40 -22.69
C GLY A 468 24.30 15.75 -23.36
N THR A 469 25.38 15.84 -24.12
CA THR A 469 25.84 17.07 -24.78
C THR A 469 24.79 17.69 -25.70
N LEU A 470 24.66 19.02 -25.67
CA LEU A 470 23.76 19.79 -26.53
C LEU A 470 24.19 19.70 -27.99
N LEU A 471 23.27 19.31 -28.86
CA LEU A 471 23.44 19.36 -30.32
C LEU A 471 22.82 20.64 -30.87
N THR A 472 21.54 20.91 -30.60
CA THR A 472 20.83 22.12 -31.04
C THR A 472 19.58 22.32 -30.19
N ALA A 473 18.81 23.38 -30.42
CA ALA A 473 17.49 23.58 -29.81
C ALA A 473 16.40 23.41 -30.88
N VAL A 474 15.35 22.66 -30.54
CA VAL A 474 14.13 22.51 -31.34
C VAL A 474 13.13 23.57 -30.86
N PRO A 475 12.77 24.57 -31.68
CA PRO A 475 11.85 25.64 -31.28
C PRO A 475 10.44 25.14 -30.96
N LYS A 476 9.71 25.93 -30.16
CA LYS A 476 8.25 25.75 -29.97
C LYS A 476 7.52 25.71 -31.30
N GLY A 477 6.47 24.89 -31.38
CA GLY A 477 5.62 24.73 -32.56
C GLY A 477 6.18 23.77 -33.61
N GLN A 478 7.44 23.32 -33.46
CA GLN A 478 8.00 22.33 -34.38
C GLN A 478 7.37 20.96 -34.16
N THR A 479 7.10 20.28 -35.28
CA THR A 479 6.66 18.89 -35.28
C THR A 479 7.84 18.00 -35.68
N VAL A 480 8.15 17.01 -34.87
CA VAL A 480 9.25 16.06 -35.13
C VAL A 480 8.75 14.63 -35.02
N LYS A 481 9.31 13.74 -35.85
CA LYS A 481 8.98 12.31 -35.82
C LYS A 481 9.79 11.61 -34.75
N VAL A 482 9.12 10.80 -33.92
CA VAL A 482 9.73 9.95 -32.91
C VAL A 482 10.37 8.74 -33.56
N LEU A 483 11.66 8.56 -33.33
CA LEU A 483 12.46 7.43 -33.82
C LEU A 483 12.72 6.40 -32.74
N GLU A 484 12.68 6.80 -31.46
CA GLU A 484 12.94 5.96 -30.30
C GLU A 484 12.29 6.62 -29.07
N VAL A 485 11.82 5.82 -28.13
CA VAL A 485 11.30 6.27 -26.83
C VAL A 485 12.20 5.69 -25.74
N THR A 486 12.68 6.54 -24.83
CA THR A 486 13.50 6.10 -23.69
C THR A 486 12.99 6.75 -22.43
N ALA A 487 12.75 5.95 -21.38
CA ALA A 487 12.48 6.45 -20.04
C ALA A 487 13.74 6.38 -19.17
N ARG A 488 13.87 7.34 -18.26
CA ARG A 488 14.94 7.42 -17.25
C ARG A 488 14.37 7.70 -15.87
N THR A 489 15.09 7.30 -14.83
CA THR A 489 14.79 7.60 -13.42
C THR A 489 13.44 7.05 -12.93
N THR A 490 13.17 7.13 -11.63
CA THR A 490 11.90 6.67 -11.04
C THR A 490 10.65 7.46 -11.45
N ASN A 491 10.83 8.72 -11.86
CA ASN A 491 9.72 9.57 -12.34
C ASN A 491 9.34 9.32 -13.82
N ASN A 492 9.98 8.36 -14.48
CA ASN A 492 9.82 8.08 -15.91
C ASN A 492 9.98 9.37 -16.75
N LYS A 493 11.16 9.99 -16.67
CA LYS A 493 11.55 11.09 -17.56
C LYS A 493 11.66 10.54 -18.97
N ILE A 494 10.81 11.03 -19.86
CA ILE A 494 10.71 10.56 -21.24
C ILE A 494 11.64 11.36 -22.13
N TYR A 495 12.37 10.64 -22.96
CA TYR A 495 13.19 11.18 -24.02
C TYR A 495 12.75 10.59 -25.35
N TYR A 496 12.50 11.44 -26.33
CA TYR A 496 12.27 11.00 -27.71
C TYR A 496 13.52 11.23 -28.52
N LYS A 497 13.98 10.19 -29.21
CA LYS A 497 14.95 10.37 -30.28
C LYS A 497 14.24 10.90 -31.49
N VAL A 498 14.74 11.99 -32.05
CA VAL A 498 14.12 12.71 -33.15
C VAL A 498 15.20 13.20 -34.10
N GLN A 499 14.81 13.46 -35.34
CA GLN A 499 15.63 14.17 -36.30
C GLN A 499 15.09 15.60 -36.47
N TYR A 500 15.98 16.58 -36.33
CA TYR A 500 15.68 17.99 -36.58
C TYR A 500 16.78 18.60 -37.46
N GLY A 501 16.41 18.96 -38.69
CA GLY A 501 17.37 19.29 -39.74
C GLY A 501 18.29 18.08 -40.05
N SER A 502 19.60 18.31 -40.06
CA SER A 502 20.61 17.26 -40.27
C SER A 502 21.05 16.55 -38.98
N ARG A 503 20.51 16.93 -37.81
CA ARG A 503 20.91 16.39 -36.51
C ARG A 503 19.88 15.40 -36.00
N THR A 504 20.38 14.28 -35.49
CA THR A 504 19.57 13.27 -34.79
C THR A 504 20.03 13.20 -33.34
N GLY A 505 19.10 13.22 -32.40
CA GLY A 505 19.39 13.19 -30.97
C GLY A 505 18.13 13.05 -30.14
N TYR A 506 18.24 13.26 -28.83
CA TYR A 506 17.16 13.09 -27.86
C TYR A 506 16.66 14.44 -27.36
N ILE A 507 15.34 14.64 -27.39
CA ILE A 507 14.66 15.74 -26.69
C ILE A 507 14.06 15.23 -25.39
N HIS A 508 14.10 16.04 -24.33
CA HIS A 508 13.36 15.73 -23.09
C HIS A 508 11.89 16.09 -23.29
N ALA A 509 11.02 15.09 -23.19
CA ALA A 509 9.59 15.23 -23.45
C ALA A 509 8.76 15.42 -22.18
N GLY A 510 9.38 15.51 -20.99
CA GLY A 510 8.69 15.61 -19.71
C GLY A 510 8.78 14.30 -18.91
N SER A 511 7.98 14.21 -17.86
CA SER A 511 7.83 13.05 -16.99
C SER A 511 6.38 12.54 -17.01
N ILE A 512 6.22 11.24 -16.80
CA ILE A 512 4.89 10.61 -16.64
C ILE A 512 4.50 10.47 -15.16
N LEU A 513 5.49 10.48 -14.25
CA LEU A 513 5.26 10.34 -12.80
C LEU A 513 5.90 11.48 -12.01
N PRO A 514 5.31 11.89 -10.86
CA PRO A 514 4.00 11.49 -10.36
C PRO A 514 2.83 12.13 -11.15
N ALA A 515 3.12 13.08 -12.04
CA ALA A 515 2.15 13.74 -12.89
C ALA A 515 2.65 13.75 -14.34
N ASP A 516 1.71 13.68 -15.28
CA ASP A 516 1.99 13.76 -16.71
C ASP A 516 2.28 15.21 -17.11
N THR A 517 3.52 15.46 -17.52
CA THR A 517 4.00 16.77 -17.95
C THR A 517 4.35 16.81 -19.43
N LEU A 518 4.05 15.74 -20.19
CA LEU A 518 4.30 15.71 -21.63
C LEU A 518 3.62 16.85 -22.39
N PRO A 519 2.37 17.27 -22.05
CA PRO A 519 1.72 18.43 -22.67
C PRO A 519 2.52 19.74 -22.59
N ASP A 520 3.29 19.94 -21.53
CA ASP A 520 4.09 21.16 -21.31
C ASP A 520 5.43 21.14 -22.06
N TRP A 521 5.83 19.97 -22.57
CA TRP A 521 7.13 19.74 -23.20
C TRP A 521 6.96 19.32 -24.65
N ALA A 522 6.68 18.05 -24.90
CA ALA A 522 6.46 17.50 -26.23
C ALA A 522 5.36 16.44 -26.19
N GLU A 523 4.24 16.72 -26.86
CA GLU A 523 3.07 15.84 -26.86
C GLU A 523 2.79 15.24 -28.23
N PRO A 524 2.16 14.04 -28.30
CA PRO A 524 1.71 13.45 -29.55
C PRO A 524 0.82 14.42 -30.33
N LYS A 525 1.20 14.70 -31.58
CA LYS A 525 0.39 15.50 -32.51
C LYS A 525 -0.74 14.62 -33.05
N ARG A 526 -1.95 14.89 -32.58
CA ARG A 526 -3.17 14.17 -32.97
C ARG A 526 -3.66 14.54 -34.35
#